data_AF-A0A094HSL2-F1
#
_entry.id   AF-A0A094HSL2-F1
#
_cell.length_a   1.000
_cell.length_b   1.000
_cell.length_c   1.000
_cell.angle_alpha   90.00
_cell.angle_beta   90.00
_cell.angle_gamma   90.00
#
_symmetry.space_group_name_H-M   'P 1'
#
loop_
_entity.id
_entity.type
_entity.pdbx_description
1 polymer ?
#
loop_
_entity_poly.entity_id
_entity_poly.type
_entity_poly.pdbx_seq_one_letter_code
_entity_poly.pdbx_strand_id
1 'polypeptide(L)'
;METNTGLRRKDTTKGAPLRVLSLDGGGVRGYSVFIILQELMHRTFVEIEGRAPKRSEIPKPCDHFDLIVGTGTGGLIAIMLGRLRLDLETCKEVYVRMTRKVFETDKTIAGIPYRSTLFKASKLEEAIRECVREHTVFQSEGNDGEAFEDVQSPVGYPLGRGDSGRSEGVKRHHSNASIMSFSARGPRSTYGDRKWSTSARYGDANALLYDMRENRTKT
;
A
#
# COMPACT_ATOMS: atom_id res chain seq x y z
N MET A 1 40.81 18.98 -2.02
CA MET A 1 39.66 18.43 -1.27
C MET A 1 38.50 19.38 -1.49
N GLU A 2 37.67 19.10 -2.49
CA GLU A 2 36.49 19.92 -2.80
C GLU A 2 35.39 19.58 -1.81
N THR A 3 35.12 20.49 -0.88
CA THR A 3 34.00 20.38 0.04
C THR A 3 32.71 20.67 -0.72
N ASN A 4 31.94 19.62 -0.99
CA ASN A 4 30.62 19.69 -1.59
C ASN A 4 29.68 20.49 -0.67
N THR A 5 29.52 21.78 -0.97
CA THR A 5 28.66 22.72 -0.24
C THR A 5 27.24 22.58 -0.76
N GLY A 6 26.53 21.57 -0.29
CA GLY A 6 25.09 21.48 -0.48
C GLY A 6 24.42 22.74 0.06
N LEU A 7 23.63 23.43 -0.77
CA LEU A 7 22.85 24.60 -0.36
C LEU A 7 21.93 24.24 0.82
N ARG A 8 22.28 24.69 2.04
CA ARG A 8 21.38 24.65 3.20
C ARG A 8 20.86 26.06 3.47
N ARG A 9 19.54 26.26 3.46
CA ARG A 9 18.93 27.54 3.83
C ARG A 9 19.05 27.81 5.34
N LYS A 10 19.20 29.08 5.68
CA LYS A 10 19.53 29.62 7.02
C LYS A 10 18.38 29.48 8.05
N ASP A 11 17.20 29.08 7.61
CA ASP A 11 15.99 28.85 8.41
C ASP A 11 15.79 27.38 8.81
N THR A 12 16.54 26.44 8.23
CA THR A 12 16.51 24.99 8.56
C THR A 12 17.57 24.56 9.59
N THR A 13 17.99 25.45 10.47
CA THR A 13 19.24 25.32 11.26
C THR A 13 19.17 24.39 12.48
N LYS A 14 18.04 23.73 12.74
CA LYS A 14 17.93 22.70 13.78
C LYS A 14 17.17 21.47 13.26
N GLY A 15 17.89 20.37 13.03
CA GLY A 15 17.35 19.07 12.60
C GLY A 15 17.87 18.57 11.26
N ALA A 16 17.44 17.37 10.88
CA ALA A 16 17.67 16.85 9.54
C ALA A 16 16.94 17.72 8.49
N PRO A 17 17.48 17.87 7.25
CA PRO A 17 16.77 18.57 6.18
C PRO A 17 15.42 17.93 5.89
N LEU A 18 14.41 18.73 5.60
CA LEU A 18 13.09 18.26 5.18
C LEU A 18 13.18 17.55 3.83
N ARG A 19 12.65 16.33 3.74
CA ARG A 19 12.60 15.52 2.52
C ARG A 19 11.19 15.53 1.95
N VAL A 20 11.03 16.11 0.77
CA VAL A 20 9.74 16.26 0.09
C VAL A 20 9.72 15.44 -1.19
N LEU A 21 8.67 14.63 -1.36
CA LEU A 21 8.38 13.93 -2.61
C LEU A 21 7.19 14.61 -3.30
N SER A 22 7.39 15.09 -4.53
CA SER A 22 6.33 15.70 -5.34
C SER A 22 6.03 14.82 -6.55
N LEU A 23 4.74 14.52 -6.75
CA LEU A 23 4.27 13.55 -7.74
C LEU A 23 3.32 14.21 -8.75
N ASP A 24 3.72 14.19 -10.02
CA ASP A 24 2.92 14.76 -11.10
C ASP A 24 1.76 13.84 -11.52
N GLY A 25 0.70 14.47 -12.03
CA GLY A 25 -0.40 13.76 -12.67
C GLY A 25 0.00 13.16 -14.02
N GLY A 26 -0.37 11.90 -14.27
CA GLY A 26 0.02 11.17 -15.49
C GLY A 26 -1.07 10.29 -16.10
N GLY A 27 -2.24 10.17 -15.45
CA GLY A 27 -3.27 9.21 -15.86
C GLY A 27 -2.70 7.78 -15.76
N VAL A 28 -3.01 6.91 -16.72
CA VAL A 28 -2.48 5.53 -16.73
C VAL A 28 -0.94 5.46 -16.70
N ARG A 29 -0.25 6.50 -17.21
CA ARG A 29 1.22 6.59 -17.23
C ARG A 29 1.83 6.80 -15.84
N GLY A 30 1.01 7.18 -14.85
CA GLY A 30 1.42 7.32 -13.45
C GLY A 30 2.01 6.03 -12.87
N TYR A 31 1.76 4.86 -13.47
CA TYR A 31 2.40 3.60 -13.07
C TYR A 31 3.94 3.68 -13.10
N SER A 32 4.51 4.48 -14.01
CA SER A 32 5.96 4.71 -14.10
C SER A 32 6.56 5.27 -12.80
N VAL A 33 5.79 6.07 -12.04
CA VAL A 33 6.21 6.63 -10.75
C VAL A 33 6.57 5.51 -9.78
N PHE A 34 5.79 4.43 -9.74
CA PHE A 34 6.10 3.30 -8.85
C PHE A 34 7.38 2.58 -9.24
N ILE A 35 7.70 2.50 -10.52
CA ILE A 35 8.94 1.87 -10.99
C ILE A 35 10.15 2.72 -10.61
N ILE A 36 10.05 4.04 -10.80
CA ILE A 36 11.09 5.00 -10.40
C ILE A 36 11.28 4.98 -8.88
N LEU A 37 10.19 5.02 -8.11
CA LEU A 37 10.25 4.96 -6.65
C LEU A 37 10.78 3.61 -6.16
N GLN A 38 10.44 2.50 -6.82
CA GLN A 38 10.99 1.18 -6.46
C GLN A 38 12.51 1.17 -6.52
N GLU A 39 13.06 1.69 -7.61
CA GLU A 39 14.50 1.78 -7.80
C GLU A 39 15.13 2.74 -6.79
N LEU A 40 14.50 3.89 -6.53
CA LEU A 40 14.98 4.87 -5.55
C LEU A 40 15.03 4.27 -4.14
N MET A 41 13.95 3.61 -3.69
CA MET A 41 13.89 3.01 -2.36
C MET A 41 14.84 1.81 -2.25
N HIS A 42 15.00 1.03 -3.32
CA HIS A 42 15.99 -0.04 -3.38
C HIS A 42 17.42 0.49 -3.21
N ARG A 43 17.80 1.53 -3.97
CA ARG A 43 19.13 2.16 -3.83
C ARG A 43 19.34 2.77 -2.45
N THR A 44 18.30 3.39 -1.91
CA THR A 44 18.36 3.95 -0.55
C THR A 44 18.67 2.88 0.48
N PHE A 45 18.03 1.71 0.39
CA PHE A 45 18.35 0.58 1.25
C PHE A 45 19.79 0.10 1.08
N VAL A 46 20.26 -0.05 -0.17
CA VAL A 46 21.64 -0.50 -0.44
C VAL A 46 22.66 0.46 0.15
N GLU A 47 22.42 1.76 0.06
CA GLU A 47 23.30 2.79 0.63
C GLU A 47 23.34 2.73 2.17
N ILE A 48 22.18 2.48 2.81
CA ILE A 48 22.08 2.43 4.28
C ILE A 48 22.66 1.12 4.84
N GLU A 49 22.34 -0.01 4.20
CA GLU A 49 22.60 -1.35 4.74
C GLU A 49 23.83 -2.03 4.11
N GLY A 50 24.40 -1.47 3.04
CA GLY A 50 25.57 -2.02 2.35
C GLY A 50 25.31 -3.34 1.60
N ARG A 51 24.05 -3.72 1.38
CA ARG A 51 23.65 -4.96 0.70
C ARG A 51 22.35 -4.82 -0.08
N ALA A 52 22.08 -5.76 -0.97
CA ALA A 52 20.79 -5.83 -1.66
C ALA A 52 19.63 -6.16 -0.68
N PRO A 53 18.49 -5.46 -0.76
CA PRO A 53 17.29 -5.78 0.01
C PRO A 53 16.61 -7.04 -0.52
N LYS A 54 15.98 -7.80 0.38
CA LYS A 54 14.86 -8.67 0.01
C LYS A 54 13.64 -7.82 -0.29
N ARG A 55 12.66 -8.38 -1.01
CA ARG A 55 11.43 -7.67 -1.39
C ARG A 55 10.68 -7.03 -0.21
N SER A 56 10.65 -7.71 0.95
CA SER A 56 10.00 -7.22 2.17
C SER A 56 10.80 -6.16 2.93
N GLU A 57 12.07 -5.97 2.59
CA GLU A 57 12.98 -5.03 3.25
C GLU A 57 13.06 -3.70 2.52
N ILE A 58 12.42 -3.59 1.34
CA ILE A 58 12.41 -2.34 0.59
C ILE A 58 11.61 -1.32 1.40
N PRO A 59 12.23 -0.21 1.81
CA PRO A 59 11.59 0.76 2.69
C PRO A 59 10.40 1.41 1.99
N LYS A 60 9.38 1.77 2.78
CA LYS A 60 8.22 2.50 2.27
C LYS A 60 8.59 3.97 2.09
N PRO A 61 8.09 4.66 1.03
CA PRO A 61 8.35 6.08 0.87
C PRO A 61 7.95 6.94 2.08
N CYS A 62 6.87 6.60 2.80
CA CYS A 62 6.47 7.30 4.02
C CYS A 62 7.55 7.30 5.13
N ASP A 63 8.43 6.30 5.16
CA ASP A 63 9.45 6.22 6.21
C ASP A 63 10.69 7.08 5.88
N HIS A 64 10.74 7.66 4.68
CA HIS A 64 11.88 8.46 4.20
C HIS A 64 11.50 9.86 3.71
N PHE A 65 10.24 10.13 3.43
CA PHE A 65 9.76 11.47 3.07
C PHE A 65 8.87 12.01 4.18
N ASP A 66 9.14 13.26 4.57
CA ASP A 66 8.38 13.95 5.62
C ASP A 66 7.05 14.51 5.06
N LEU A 67 7.03 14.79 3.75
CA LEU A 67 5.88 15.29 3.01
C LEU A 67 5.84 14.62 1.62
N ILE A 68 4.68 14.06 1.27
CA ILE A 68 4.41 13.53 -0.06
C ILE A 68 3.23 14.31 -0.64
N VAL A 69 3.44 15.02 -1.73
CA VAL A 69 2.40 15.80 -2.41
C VAL A 69 2.20 15.32 -3.83
N GLY A 70 1.02 15.55 -4.40
CA GLY A 70 0.83 15.29 -5.81
C GLY A 70 -0.43 15.91 -6.41
N THR A 71 -0.47 15.94 -7.74
CA THR A 71 -1.58 16.53 -8.51
C THR A 71 -2.25 15.48 -9.39
N GLY A 72 -3.58 15.53 -9.55
CA GLY A 72 -4.32 14.55 -10.33
C GLY A 72 -4.09 13.11 -9.84
N THR A 73 -3.63 12.21 -10.72
CA THR A 73 -3.25 10.84 -10.30
C THR A 73 -2.07 10.80 -9.35
N GLY A 74 -1.18 11.81 -9.37
CA GLY A 74 -0.10 11.95 -8.40
C GLY A 74 -0.62 12.15 -6.97
N GLY A 75 -1.78 12.79 -6.80
CA GLY A 75 -2.45 12.91 -5.50
C GLY A 75 -2.98 11.56 -4.98
N LEU A 76 -3.52 10.72 -5.87
CA LEU A 76 -3.90 9.34 -5.52
C LEU A 76 -2.69 8.52 -5.09
N ILE A 77 -1.57 8.67 -5.80
CA ILE A 77 -0.31 8.01 -5.46
C ILE A 77 0.20 8.52 -4.10
N ALA A 78 0.14 9.83 -3.86
CA ALA A 78 0.52 10.43 -2.59
C ALA A 78 -0.28 9.85 -1.43
N ILE A 79 -1.61 9.73 -1.58
CA ILE A 79 -2.49 9.13 -0.56
C ILE A 79 -2.10 7.67 -0.28
N MET A 80 -1.84 6.86 -1.32
CA MET A 80 -1.45 5.45 -1.13
C MET A 80 -0.11 5.32 -0.39
N LEU A 81 0.90 6.10 -0.79
CA LEU A 81 2.25 5.99 -0.24
C LEU A 81 2.40 6.65 1.13
N GLY A 82 1.77 7.80 1.34
CA GLY A 82 1.85 8.59 2.56
C GLY A 82 0.75 8.20 3.54
N ARG A 83 -0.49 8.60 3.26
CA ARG A 83 -1.63 8.43 4.18
C ARG A 83 -1.97 6.97 4.47
N LEU A 84 -1.97 6.09 3.47
CA LEU A 84 -2.27 4.67 3.65
C LEU A 84 -1.01 3.84 3.97
N ARG A 85 0.19 4.43 3.86
CA ARG A 85 1.49 3.78 4.12
C ARG A 85 1.63 2.43 3.40
N LEU A 86 1.13 2.33 2.17
CA LEU A 86 1.23 1.11 1.39
C LEU A 86 2.65 0.92 0.86
N ASP A 87 3.08 -0.34 0.78
CA ASP A 87 4.30 -0.66 0.03
C ASP A 87 4.06 -0.49 -1.48
N LEU A 88 5.15 -0.36 -2.22
CA LEU A 88 5.11 -0.06 -3.65
C LEU A 88 4.48 -1.20 -4.47
N GLU A 89 4.54 -2.45 -4.04
CA GLU A 89 3.93 -3.56 -4.76
C GLU A 89 2.42 -3.52 -4.61
N THR A 90 1.93 -3.33 -3.38
CA THR A 90 0.50 -3.13 -3.13
C THR A 90 -0.02 -1.91 -3.90
N CYS A 91 0.72 -0.80 -3.94
CA CYS A 91 0.34 0.38 -4.72
C CYS A 91 0.20 0.08 -6.22
N LYS A 92 1.11 -0.71 -6.80
CA LYS A 92 1.04 -1.11 -8.22
C LYS A 92 -0.24 -1.89 -8.51
N GLU A 93 -0.58 -2.84 -7.64
CA GLU A 93 -1.78 -3.66 -7.77
C GLU A 93 -3.06 -2.82 -7.68
N VAL A 94 -3.15 -1.99 -6.64
CA VAL A 94 -4.26 -1.06 -6.43
C VAL A 94 -4.40 -0.11 -7.62
N TYR A 95 -3.32 0.48 -8.11
CA TYR A 95 -3.36 1.43 -9.22
C TYR A 95 -3.85 0.79 -10.53
N VAL A 96 -3.41 -0.43 -10.85
CA VAL A 96 -3.88 -1.16 -12.03
C VAL A 96 -5.37 -1.46 -11.91
N ARG A 97 -5.82 -1.92 -10.74
CA ARG A 97 -7.24 -2.21 -10.47
C ARG A 97 -8.11 -0.95 -10.59
N MET A 98 -7.70 0.15 -9.96
CA MET A 98 -8.39 1.44 -10.03
C MET A 98 -8.46 1.95 -11.48
N THR A 99 -7.33 1.91 -12.19
CA THR A 99 -7.25 2.37 -13.58
C THR A 99 -8.19 1.59 -14.49
N ARG A 100 -8.24 0.26 -14.35
CA ARG A 100 -9.19 -0.58 -15.11
C ARG A 100 -10.64 -0.19 -14.83
N LYS A 101 -11.02 -0.06 -13.54
CA LYS A 101 -12.38 0.31 -13.11
C LYS A 101 -12.82 1.70 -13.58
N VAL A 102 -11.88 2.65 -13.65
CA VAL A 102 -12.14 4.05 -14.05
C VAL A 102 -12.23 4.22 -15.56
N PHE A 103 -11.44 3.45 -16.33
CA PHE A 103 -11.39 3.54 -17.79
C PHE A 103 -12.15 2.42 -18.51
N GLU A 104 -12.91 1.61 -17.79
CA GLU A 104 -13.80 0.60 -18.37
C GLU A 104 -14.84 1.27 -19.30
N THR A 105 -14.96 0.75 -20.52
CA THR A 105 -15.83 1.34 -21.55
C THR A 105 -17.22 0.72 -21.48
N ASP A 106 -18.14 1.36 -20.76
CA ASP A 106 -19.53 0.88 -20.63
C ASP A 106 -20.39 1.04 -21.91
N LYS A 107 -19.80 1.45 -23.05
CA LYS A 107 -20.52 1.78 -24.29
C LYS A 107 -19.95 1.07 -25.51
N THR A 108 -19.81 -0.24 -25.40
CA THR A 108 -19.52 -1.13 -26.54
C THR A 108 -20.82 -1.68 -27.12
N ILE A 109 -21.06 -1.49 -28.41
CA ILE A 109 -22.08 -2.23 -29.16
C ILE A 109 -21.33 -3.17 -30.10
N ALA A 110 -21.64 -4.47 -30.03
CA ALA A 110 -20.94 -5.49 -30.81
C ALA A 110 -19.40 -5.46 -30.69
N GLY A 111 -18.87 -5.09 -29.52
CA GLY A 111 -17.42 -5.01 -29.27
C GLY A 111 -16.74 -3.71 -29.75
N ILE A 112 -17.48 -2.77 -30.35
CA ILE A 112 -16.94 -1.51 -30.86
C ILE A 112 -17.30 -0.36 -29.89
N PRO A 113 -16.31 0.38 -29.36
CA PRO A 113 -16.55 1.56 -28.54
C PRO A 113 -17.29 2.65 -29.33
N TYR A 114 -18.51 3.02 -28.91
CA TYR A 114 -19.30 4.06 -29.61
C TYR A 114 -19.01 5.48 -29.13
N ARG A 115 -18.40 5.64 -27.94
CA ARG A 115 -17.96 6.94 -27.40
C ARG A 115 -16.63 6.78 -26.69
N SER A 116 -15.84 7.85 -26.68
CA SER A 116 -14.63 7.94 -25.86
C SER A 116 -14.96 7.59 -24.40
N THR A 117 -14.06 6.85 -23.76
CA THR A 117 -14.07 6.50 -22.33
C THR A 117 -14.16 7.76 -21.47
N LEU A 118 -15.37 8.22 -21.21
CA LEU A 118 -15.58 9.34 -20.30
C LEU A 118 -15.35 8.82 -18.89
N PHE A 119 -14.23 9.25 -18.31
CA PHE A 119 -13.93 9.16 -16.90
C PHE A 119 -15.20 9.33 -16.08
N LYS A 120 -15.64 8.27 -15.40
CA LYS A 120 -16.78 8.34 -14.48
C LYS A 120 -16.24 8.71 -13.11
N ALA A 121 -16.48 9.95 -12.68
CA ALA A 121 -16.09 10.41 -11.34
C ALA A 121 -16.61 9.47 -10.25
N SER A 122 -17.83 8.95 -10.40
CA SER A 122 -18.41 7.97 -9.47
C SER A 122 -17.65 6.65 -9.41
N LYS A 123 -17.08 6.17 -10.53
CA LYS A 123 -16.24 4.97 -10.54
C LYS A 123 -14.88 5.20 -9.88
N LEU A 124 -14.31 6.39 -10.06
CA LEU A 124 -13.10 6.76 -9.33
C LEU A 124 -13.39 6.84 -7.82
N GLU A 125 -14.46 7.52 -7.42
CA GLU A 125 -14.84 7.64 -6.00
C GLU A 125 -15.06 6.25 -5.38
N GLU A 126 -15.80 5.38 -6.05
CA GLU A 126 -16.03 3.99 -5.62
C GLU A 126 -14.70 3.24 -5.44
N ALA A 127 -13.77 3.37 -6.40
CA ALA A 127 -12.48 2.72 -6.33
C ALA A 127 -11.59 3.26 -5.19
N ILE A 128 -11.64 4.58 -4.93
CA ILE A 128 -10.93 5.20 -3.80
C ILE A 128 -11.50 4.70 -2.48
N ARG A 129 -12.82 4.75 -2.30
CA ARG A 129 -13.50 4.27 -1.09
C ARG A 129 -13.19 2.81 -0.79
N GLU A 130 -13.17 1.98 -1.82
CA GLU A 130 -12.81 0.56 -1.71
C GLU A 130 -11.35 0.38 -1.27
N CYS A 131 -10.42 1.11 -1.90
CA CYS A 131 -9.02 1.09 -1.49
C CYS A 131 -8.83 1.54 -0.04
N VAL A 132 -9.44 2.67 0.35
CA VAL A 132 -9.35 3.17 1.73
C VAL A 132 -9.87 2.11 2.70
N ARG A 133 -11.07 1.58 2.45
CA ARG A 133 -11.69 0.52 3.27
C ARG A 133 -10.83 -0.72 3.41
N GLU A 134 -10.11 -1.13 2.37
CA GLU A 134 -9.23 -2.30 2.42
C GLU A 134 -7.96 -2.06 3.27
N HIS A 135 -7.60 -0.79 3.52
CA HIS A 135 -6.32 -0.41 4.11
C HIS A 135 -6.42 0.46 5.39
N THR A 136 -7.61 0.58 6.00
CA THR A 136 -7.85 1.37 7.23
C THR A 136 -8.48 0.55 8.39
N VAL A 137 -7.73 -0.39 8.99
CA VAL A 137 -8.29 -1.36 9.98
C VAL A 137 -8.09 -0.96 11.47
N PHE A 138 -7.42 0.18 11.74
CA PHE A 138 -7.05 0.79 13.07
C PHE A 138 -5.76 0.22 13.72
N GLN A 139 -4.89 0.92 14.47
CA GLN A 139 -4.98 2.12 15.36
C GLN A 139 -4.39 3.42 14.75
N SER A 140 -5.05 4.52 14.48
CA SER A 140 -6.46 4.91 14.55
C SER A 140 -7.02 5.21 13.14
N GLU A 141 -6.47 4.50 12.13
CA GLU A 141 -7.06 4.02 10.85
C GLU A 141 -5.95 3.84 9.80
N GLY A 142 -5.00 2.97 10.10
CA GLY A 142 -4.00 2.44 9.19
C GLY A 142 -3.95 0.92 9.30
N ASN A 143 -3.39 0.23 8.30
CA ASN A 143 -3.18 -1.21 8.32
C ASN A 143 -1.68 -1.53 8.36
N ASP A 144 -1.02 -1.11 9.44
CA ASP A 144 0.44 -1.17 9.57
C ASP A 144 0.97 -2.58 9.93
N GLY A 145 0.08 -3.56 10.13
CA GLY A 145 0.44 -4.97 10.38
C GLY A 145 0.73 -5.32 11.84
N GLU A 146 0.69 -4.34 12.74
CA GLU A 146 0.79 -4.56 14.19
C GLU A 146 -0.55 -5.08 14.72
N ALA A 147 -0.57 -6.33 15.22
CA ALA A 147 -1.75 -6.92 15.82
C ALA A 147 -2.11 -6.17 17.12
N PHE A 148 -3.38 -5.81 17.30
CA PHE A 148 -3.89 -5.31 18.58
C PHE A 148 -3.70 -6.38 19.68
N GLU A 149 -3.05 -6.00 20.79
CA GLU A 149 -3.44 -6.48 22.13
C GLU A 149 -4.56 -5.57 22.68
N ASP A 150 -5.46 -6.18 23.44
CA ASP A 150 -6.86 -5.79 23.65
C ASP A 150 -7.17 -4.37 24.13
N VAL A 151 -8.23 -3.78 23.56
CA VAL A 151 -9.12 -2.88 24.31
C VAL A 151 -10.41 -3.65 24.57
N GLN A 152 -10.64 -3.96 25.84
CA GLN A 152 -11.80 -4.69 26.39
C GLN A 152 -13.12 -4.22 25.77
N SER A 153 -13.79 -5.10 25.02
CA SER A 153 -15.21 -4.96 24.76
C SER A 153 -15.99 -5.45 25.99
N PRO A 154 -16.78 -4.60 26.67
CA PRO A 154 -17.74 -5.07 27.64
C PRO A 154 -18.96 -5.57 26.85
N VAL A 155 -19.40 -6.79 27.17
CA VAL A 155 -20.76 -7.36 27.07
C VAL A 155 -20.61 -8.84 26.75
N GLY A 156 -20.75 -9.66 27.79
CA GLY A 156 -20.73 -11.11 27.70
C GLY A 156 -22.10 -11.68 27.30
N TYR A 157 -22.06 -12.90 26.78
CA TYR A 157 -23.15 -13.87 26.90
C TYR A 157 -22.54 -15.27 27.15
N PRO A 158 -23.13 -16.07 28.07
CA PRO A 158 -22.59 -17.37 28.47
C PRO A 158 -23.16 -18.53 27.63
N LEU A 159 -22.62 -19.73 27.90
CA LEU A 159 -23.02 -21.10 27.50
C LEU A 159 -22.15 -21.67 26.35
N GLY A 160 -21.53 -22.85 26.45
CA GLY A 160 -21.81 -24.00 27.30
C GLY A 160 -20.59 -24.88 27.59
N ARG A 161 -20.87 -25.87 28.43
CA ARG A 161 -20.00 -26.69 29.27
C ARG A 161 -19.73 -28.06 28.66
N GLY A 162 -18.53 -28.61 28.91
CA GLY A 162 -18.15 -30.03 28.77
C GLY A 162 -17.00 -30.22 27.77
N ASP A 163 -15.99 -31.05 27.99
CA ASP A 163 -15.57 -31.93 29.08
C ASP A 163 -14.08 -32.27 28.86
N SER A 164 -13.46 -32.72 29.94
CA SER A 164 -12.10 -33.15 30.24
C SER A 164 -11.30 -33.98 29.19
N GLY A 165 -9.97 -33.82 29.22
CA GLY A 165 -9.01 -34.75 28.62
C GLY A 165 -7.56 -34.23 28.59
N ARG A 166 -6.69 -34.78 29.44
CA ARG A 166 -5.25 -34.49 29.58
C ARG A 166 -4.42 -34.92 28.36
N SER A 167 -3.34 -34.19 28.03
CA SER A 167 -1.94 -34.71 27.94
C SER A 167 -0.97 -33.67 27.36
N GLU A 168 0.21 -33.57 27.97
CA GLU A 168 1.42 -32.90 27.47
C GLU A 168 1.84 -33.38 26.07
N GLY A 169 2.47 -32.47 25.30
CA GLY A 169 3.16 -32.82 24.05
C GLY A 169 3.67 -31.59 23.28
N VAL A 170 4.95 -31.27 23.46
CA VAL A 170 5.73 -30.27 22.70
C VAL A 170 5.65 -30.55 21.19
N LYS A 171 5.32 -29.54 20.37
CA LYS A 171 5.41 -29.61 18.89
C LYS A 171 6.29 -28.51 18.31
N ARG A 172 7.34 -28.95 17.59
CA ARG A 172 8.30 -28.13 16.83
C ARG A 172 7.62 -27.55 15.59
N HIS A 173 7.89 -26.29 15.26
CA HIS A 173 7.46 -25.67 14.01
C HIS A 173 8.30 -26.20 12.83
N HIS A 174 7.62 -26.70 11.78
CA HIS A 174 8.25 -27.05 10.51
C HIS A 174 8.31 -25.82 9.60
N SER A 175 9.52 -25.48 9.15
CA SER A 175 9.76 -24.46 8.12
C SER A 175 9.31 -24.98 6.76
N ASN A 176 8.48 -24.21 6.05
CA ASN A 176 8.09 -24.50 4.68
C ASN A 176 8.89 -23.60 3.72
N ALA A 177 10.00 -24.13 3.22
CA ALA A 177 10.71 -23.55 2.08
C ALA A 177 10.06 -24.08 0.80
N SER A 178 9.64 -23.21 -0.11
CA SER A 178 9.21 -23.60 -1.45
C SER A 178 10.14 -23.00 -2.52
N ILE A 179 10.91 -23.91 -3.10
CA ILE A 179 11.55 -23.83 -4.42
C ILE A 179 10.43 -23.69 -5.46
N MET A 180 10.54 -22.77 -6.41
CA MET A 180 9.86 -22.94 -7.70
C MET A 180 10.76 -22.48 -8.85
N SER A 181 11.04 -23.47 -9.71
CA SER A 181 11.86 -23.40 -10.91
C SER A 181 11.18 -22.64 -12.04
N PHE A 182 12.00 -21.93 -12.81
CA PHE A 182 11.71 -21.40 -14.13
C PHE A 182 11.68 -22.57 -15.14
N SER A 183 10.61 -22.71 -15.94
CA SER A 183 10.63 -23.18 -17.34
C SER A 183 9.21 -23.48 -17.86
N ALA A 184 9.01 -23.26 -19.17
CA ALA A 184 7.83 -23.50 -20.01
C ALA A 184 6.72 -22.42 -19.98
N ARG A 185 6.89 -21.42 -20.86
CA ARG A 185 5.86 -20.45 -21.28
C ARG A 185 5.03 -21.03 -22.43
N GLY A 186 3.71 -21.01 -22.26
CA GLY A 186 2.66 -21.08 -23.29
C GLY A 186 1.43 -20.31 -22.80
N PRO A 187 0.62 -19.67 -23.67
CA PRO A 187 -0.20 -18.53 -23.26
C PRO A 187 -1.57 -18.96 -22.75
N ARG A 188 -1.75 -18.96 -21.43
CA ARG A 188 -3.08 -18.85 -20.81
C ARG A 188 -3.03 -17.85 -19.66
N SER A 189 -3.53 -16.66 -19.96
CA SER A 189 -3.89 -15.64 -18.98
C SER A 189 -5.04 -16.16 -18.11
N THR A 190 -4.72 -16.68 -16.94
CA THR A 190 -5.64 -16.79 -15.82
C THR A 190 -4.97 -16.15 -14.61
N TYR A 191 -5.03 -14.81 -14.55
CA TYR A 191 -4.96 -14.10 -13.28
C TYR A 191 -6.28 -14.42 -12.55
N GLY A 192 -6.30 -15.57 -11.87
CA GLY A 192 -7.38 -15.92 -10.97
C GLY A 192 -7.38 -14.97 -9.79
N ASP A 193 -8.56 -14.42 -9.49
CA ASP A 193 -8.85 -13.69 -8.27
C ASP A 193 -8.42 -14.52 -7.06
N ARG A 194 -7.28 -14.15 -6.46
CA ARG A 194 -6.98 -14.60 -5.10
C ARG A 194 -7.94 -13.87 -4.17
N LYS A 195 -9.09 -14.49 -3.90
CA LYS A 195 -9.93 -14.13 -2.76
C LYS A 195 -9.11 -14.35 -1.50
N TRP A 196 -8.61 -13.26 -0.92
CA TRP A 196 -7.95 -13.24 0.37
C TRP A 196 -9.00 -13.59 1.44
N SER A 197 -9.06 -14.87 1.79
CA SER A 197 -9.83 -15.40 2.91
C SER A 197 -8.95 -15.39 4.16
N THR A 198 -8.78 -14.22 4.75
CA THR A 198 -8.65 -14.10 6.20
C THR A 198 -9.86 -13.30 6.65
N SER A 199 -10.43 -13.61 7.82
CA SER A 199 -11.53 -12.85 8.44
C SER A 199 -11.16 -11.37 8.62
N ALA A 200 -11.23 -10.60 7.54
CA ALA A 200 -10.77 -9.23 7.46
C ALA A 200 -11.91 -8.34 7.90
N ARG A 201 -11.77 -7.73 9.08
CA ARG A 201 -12.56 -6.54 9.39
C ARG A 201 -12.18 -5.50 8.35
N TYR A 202 -13.07 -5.23 7.41
CA TYR A 202 -12.93 -4.09 6.51
C TYR A 202 -12.86 -2.80 7.35
N GLY A 203 -12.04 -1.86 6.91
CA GLY A 203 -11.89 -0.53 7.52
C GLY A 203 -13.05 0.41 7.23
N ASP A 204 -12.88 1.70 7.54
CA ASP A 204 -13.83 2.74 7.13
C ASP A 204 -13.48 3.27 5.74
N ALA A 205 -14.46 3.23 4.83
CA ALA A 205 -14.36 3.82 3.50
C ALA A 205 -14.35 5.37 3.51
N ASN A 206 -14.76 5.97 4.64
CA ASN A 206 -14.82 7.42 4.87
C ASN A 206 -13.70 7.92 5.79
N ALA A 207 -12.65 7.10 5.97
CA ALA A 207 -11.51 7.45 6.80
C ALA A 207 -11.01 8.87 6.51
N LEU A 208 -10.66 9.59 7.58
CA LEU A 208 -10.18 10.96 7.45
C LEU A 208 -8.87 11.01 6.65
N LEU A 209 -8.81 11.97 5.72
CA LEU A 209 -7.59 12.24 4.96
C LEU A 209 -6.44 12.65 5.90
N TYR A 210 -6.76 13.39 6.96
CA TYR A 210 -5.78 13.71 7.99
C TYR A 210 -5.43 12.47 8.82
N ASP A 211 -4.15 12.11 8.82
CA ASP A 211 -3.63 11.01 9.62
C ASP A 211 -3.38 11.47 11.05
N MET A 212 -3.88 10.70 12.03
CA MET A 212 -3.71 11.01 13.46
C MET A 212 -2.52 10.27 14.09
N ARG A 213 -1.83 9.39 13.34
CA ARG A 213 -0.65 8.68 13.84
C ARG A 213 0.49 9.66 14.13
N GLU A 214 1.27 9.35 15.17
CA GLU A 214 2.38 10.16 15.64
C GLU A 214 3.49 10.26 14.58
N ASN A 215 3.95 9.11 14.08
CA ASN A 215 5.01 9.03 13.06
C ASN A 215 4.48 9.09 11.62
N ARG A 216 3.47 9.93 11.37
CA ARG A 216 2.86 10.05 10.02
C ARG A 216 3.72 10.84 9.05
N THR A 217 3.65 10.47 7.79
CA THR A 217 4.05 11.33 6.67
C THR A 217 2.94 12.32 6.38
N LYS A 218 3.29 13.60 6.22
CA LYS A 218 2.30 14.59 5.77
C LYS A 218 1.97 14.31 4.31
N THR A 219 0.68 14.33 3.97
CA THR A 219 0.17 14.05 2.62
C THR A 219 -0.91 15.07 2.26
#